data_AF-A0A532UR07-F1
#
_entry.id   AF-A0A532UR07-F1
#
_cell.length_a   1.000
_cell.length_b   1.000
_cell.length_c   1.000
_cell.angle_alpha   90.00
_cell.angle_beta   90.00
_cell.angle_gamma   90.00
#
_symmetry.space_group_name_H-M   'P 1'
#
loop_
_entity.id
_entity.type
_entity.pdbx_description
1 polymer ?
#
loop_
_entity_poly.entity_id
_entity_poly.type
_entity_poly.pdbx_seq_one_letter_code
_entity_poly.pdbx_strand_id
1 'polypeptide(L)'
;MLFLLSFFAGVITFAQVADKAQIQQEFRRRLSESDGISVIVSVITKEKSVEESMTSRLQEDVERELENSEIKIIPKEDLEYAPGRPRLGVYLVMYQEPNLKDMYLFSFRVVHFEDASLARNYKYAEGVCWDSGLYIGRERTAVMRSVVKTHVQKYINDYLAANPKPPKRQKKEQLRY
;
A
#
# COMPACT_ATOMS: atom_id res chain seq x y z
N MET A 1 36.25 22.23 -25.60
CA MET A 1 36.10 21.93 -24.15
C MET A 1 34.62 21.68 -23.86
N LEU A 2 34.08 20.54 -24.31
CA LEU A 2 32.63 20.24 -24.24
C LEU A 2 32.35 18.72 -24.33
N PHE A 3 33.27 17.88 -23.85
CA PHE A 3 33.15 16.41 -23.89
C PHE A 3 33.28 15.73 -22.51
N LEU A 4 33.52 16.49 -21.44
CA LEU A 4 33.73 15.95 -20.09
C LEU A 4 32.52 16.11 -19.13
N LEU A 5 31.47 16.81 -19.55
CA LEU A 5 30.26 17.02 -18.75
C LEU A 5 29.19 15.93 -18.95
N SER A 6 29.25 15.16 -20.04
CA SER A 6 28.26 14.13 -20.37
C SER A 6 28.46 12.81 -19.62
N PHE A 7 29.69 12.50 -19.19
CA PHE A 7 29.99 11.25 -18.47
C PHE A 7 29.60 11.30 -17.00
N PHE A 8 29.74 12.45 -16.33
CA PHE A 8 29.36 12.59 -14.92
C PHE A 8 27.84 12.56 -14.73
N ALA A 9 27.05 13.11 -15.66
CA ALA A 9 25.59 13.08 -15.59
C ALA A 9 25.03 11.64 -15.70
N GLY A 10 25.61 10.81 -16.58
CA GLY A 10 25.19 9.42 -16.77
C GLY A 10 25.46 8.54 -15.54
N VAL A 11 26.65 8.64 -14.95
CA VAL A 11 27.03 7.80 -13.79
C VAL A 11 26.16 8.10 -12.55
N ILE A 12 25.79 9.37 -12.34
CA ILE A 12 24.91 9.76 -11.23
C ILE A 12 23.47 9.23 -11.42
N THR A 13 22.97 9.19 -12.67
CA THR A 13 21.63 8.64 -12.95
C THR A 13 21.57 7.13 -12.78
N PHE A 14 22.59 6.38 -13.19
CA PHE A 14 22.60 4.91 -13.04
C PHE A 14 22.75 4.45 -11.59
N ALA A 15 23.56 5.12 -10.76
CA ALA A 15 23.71 4.79 -9.35
C ALA A 15 22.40 4.98 -8.57
N GLN A 16 21.70 6.10 -8.78
CA GLN A 16 20.40 6.36 -8.13
C GLN A 16 19.30 5.40 -8.59
N VAL A 17 19.35 4.93 -9.84
CA VAL A 17 18.39 3.93 -10.36
C VAL A 17 18.69 2.54 -9.80
N ALA A 18 19.97 2.17 -9.66
CA ALA A 18 20.39 0.90 -9.06
C ALA A 18 20.01 0.82 -7.56
N ASP A 19 20.23 1.88 -6.79
CA ASP A 19 19.83 1.95 -5.38
C ASP A 19 18.30 1.85 -5.21
N LYS A 20 17.53 2.55 -6.04
CA LYS A 20 16.06 2.45 -6.04
C LYS A 20 15.59 1.05 -6.41
N ALA A 21 16.22 0.42 -7.41
CA ALA A 21 15.88 -0.94 -7.83
C ALA A 21 16.17 -1.96 -6.73
N GLN A 22 17.31 -1.84 -6.04
CA GLN A 22 17.69 -2.73 -4.93
C GLN A 22 16.75 -2.55 -3.73
N ILE A 23 16.42 -1.31 -3.35
CA ILE A 23 15.45 -1.00 -2.29
C ILE A 23 14.07 -1.58 -2.66
N GLN A 24 13.64 -1.40 -3.92
CA GLN A 24 12.36 -1.93 -4.40
C GLN A 24 12.33 -3.46 -4.48
N GLN A 25 13.48 -4.11 -4.70
CA GLN A 25 13.62 -5.56 -4.69
C GLN A 25 13.57 -6.11 -3.25
N GLU A 26 14.22 -5.45 -2.29
CA GLU A 26 14.11 -5.75 -0.86
C GLU A 26 12.66 -5.64 -0.37
N PHE A 27 11.95 -4.56 -0.75
CA PHE A 27 10.52 -4.41 -0.44
C PHE A 27 9.67 -5.52 -1.07
N ARG A 28 9.90 -5.86 -2.35
CA ARG A 28 9.19 -6.97 -3.00
C ARG A 28 9.45 -8.32 -2.34
N ARG A 29 10.68 -8.59 -1.86
CA ARG A 29 10.98 -9.82 -1.11
C ARG A 29 10.23 -9.91 0.21
N ARG A 30 10.00 -8.77 0.88
CA ARG A 30 9.20 -8.76 2.11
C ARG A 30 7.72 -9.03 1.84
N LEU A 31 7.21 -8.57 0.69
CA LEU A 31 5.84 -8.87 0.30
C LEU A 31 5.58 -10.36 0.09
N SER A 32 6.56 -11.16 -0.35
CA SER A 32 6.36 -12.54 -0.84
C SER A 32 6.05 -13.62 0.21
N GLU A 33 5.93 -13.27 1.49
CA GLU A 33 5.75 -14.25 2.59
C GLU A 33 4.41 -14.09 3.33
N SER A 34 3.57 -13.16 2.90
CA SER A 34 2.32 -12.81 3.59
C SER A 34 1.13 -13.57 2.98
N ASP A 35 0.47 -14.42 3.79
CA ASP A 35 -0.73 -15.20 3.39
C ASP A 35 -2.04 -14.41 3.39
N GLY A 36 -1.97 -13.10 3.64
CA GLY A 36 -3.11 -12.20 3.72
C GLY A 36 -2.76 -10.93 4.49
N ILE A 37 -3.66 -9.95 4.52
CA ILE A 37 -3.38 -8.65 5.13
C ILE A 37 -4.55 -8.12 5.95
N SER A 38 -4.26 -7.47 7.06
CA SER A 38 -5.25 -6.71 7.82
C SER A 38 -5.26 -5.24 7.37
N VAL A 39 -6.43 -4.64 7.19
CA VAL A 39 -6.57 -3.26 6.70
C VAL A 39 -6.79 -2.31 7.87
N ILE A 40 -5.99 -1.24 7.90
CA ILE A 40 -6.10 -0.17 8.92
C ILE A 40 -6.28 1.15 8.20
N VAL A 41 -7.49 1.70 8.23
CA VAL A 41 -7.76 3.07 7.76
C VAL A 41 -7.76 4.03 8.94
N SER A 42 -7.02 5.13 8.79
CA SER A 42 -7.02 6.25 9.75
C SER A 42 -7.21 7.55 8.99
N VAL A 43 -8.34 8.21 9.23
CA VAL A 43 -8.61 9.55 8.74
C VAL A 43 -8.44 10.54 9.89
N ILE A 44 -7.86 11.70 9.61
CA ILE A 44 -7.73 12.82 10.53
C ILE A 44 -8.32 14.06 9.86
N THR A 45 -9.33 14.65 10.49
CA THR A 45 -9.96 15.90 10.05
C THR A 45 -10.49 16.67 11.25
N LYS A 46 -10.89 17.93 11.04
CA LYS A 46 -11.41 18.78 12.11
C LYS A 46 -12.77 18.30 12.64
N GLU A 47 -13.61 17.74 11.77
CA GLU A 47 -14.98 17.35 12.10
C GLU A 47 -15.08 15.84 12.33
N LYS A 48 -15.42 15.43 13.55
CA LYS A 48 -15.43 14.00 13.93
C LYS A 48 -16.40 13.15 13.11
N SER A 49 -17.58 13.69 12.78
CA SER A 49 -18.56 13.00 11.92
C SER A 49 -18.04 12.75 10.50
N VAL A 50 -17.27 13.70 9.96
CA VAL A 50 -16.61 13.55 8.65
C VAL A 50 -15.48 12.53 8.75
N GLU A 51 -14.72 12.53 9.85
CA GLU A 51 -13.66 11.56 10.13
C GLU A 51 -14.19 10.13 10.13
N GLU A 52 -15.25 9.87 10.90
CA GLU A 52 -15.87 8.55 11.03
C GLU A 52 -16.46 8.08 9.70
N SER A 53 -17.22 8.95 9.03
CA SER A 53 -17.83 8.63 7.74
C SER A 53 -16.78 8.34 6.66
N MET A 54 -15.71 9.14 6.60
CA MET A 54 -14.64 8.93 5.63
C MET A 54 -13.84 7.67 5.93
N THR A 55 -13.56 7.40 7.21
CA THR A 55 -12.84 6.19 7.64
C THR A 55 -13.59 4.94 7.22
N SER A 56 -14.90 4.85 7.51
CA SER A 56 -15.73 3.71 7.14
C SER A 56 -15.80 3.51 5.61
N ARG A 57 -16.00 4.59 4.85
CA ARG A 57 -16.08 4.50 3.37
C ARG A 57 -14.75 4.08 2.74
N LEU A 58 -13.63 4.58 3.25
CA LEU A 58 -12.31 4.19 2.76
C LEU A 58 -11.97 2.74 3.16
N GLN A 59 -12.36 2.29 4.35
CA GLN A 59 -12.19 0.90 4.77
C GLN A 59 -12.90 -0.03 3.79
N GLU A 60 -14.20 0.21 3.55
CA GLU A 60 -15.00 -0.57 2.60
C GLU A 60 -14.43 -0.54 1.17
N ASP A 61 -13.92 0.61 0.72
CA ASP A 61 -13.30 0.71 -0.60
C ASP A 61 -12.04 -0.13 -0.70
N VAL A 62 -11.15 -0.05 0.29
CA VAL A 62 -9.87 -0.77 0.31
C VAL A 62 -10.11 -2.27 0.39
N GLU A 63 -10.94 -2.71 1.33
CA GLU A 63 -11.26 -4.12 1.53
C GLU A 63 -11.87 -4.73 0.25
N ARG A 64 -12.82 -4.04 -0.36
CA ARG A 64 -13.42 -4.48 -1.63
C ARG A 64 -12.40 -4.62 -2.76
N GLU A 65 -11.41 -3.72 -2.89
CA GLU A 65 -10.36 -3.87 -3.91
C GLU A 65 -9.47 -5.09 -3.64
N LEU A 66 -9.15 -5.37 -2.36
CA LEU A 66 -8.36 -6.53 -1.96
C LEU A 66 -9.13 -7.84 -2.23
N GLU A 67 -10.40 -7.91 -1.83
CA GLU A 67 -11.27 -9.06 -2.06
C GLU A 67 -11.47 -9.36 -3.55
N ASN A 68 -11.74 -8.33 -4.35
CA ASN A 68 -11.84 -8.45 -5.82
C ASN A 68 -10.55 -8.98 -6.45
N SER A 69 -9.42 -8.76 -5.79
CA SER A 69 -8.10 -9.23 -6.20
C SER A 69 -7.75 -10.59 -5.61
N GLU A 70 -8.70 -11.27 -4.95
CA GLU A 70 -8.54 -12.54 -4.21
C GLU A 70 -7.37 -12.49 -3.19
N ILE A 71 -7.10 -11.32 -2.60
CA ILE A 71 -6.17 -11.19 -1.46
C ILE A 71 -6.96 -11.43 -0.18
N LYS A 72 -6.49 -12.36 0.65
CA LYS A 72 -7.14 -12.69 1.92
C LYS A 72 -7.06 -11.50 2.87
N ILE A 73 -8.19 -11.04 3.38
CA ILE A 73 -8.26 -10.08 4.47
C ILE A 73 -8.20 -10.82 5.79
N ILE A 74 -7.30 -10.40 6.68
CA ILE A 74 -7.16 -10.95 8.02
C ILE A 74 -7.97 -10.08 8.99
N PRO A 75 -9.00 -10.63 9.66
CA PRO A 75 -9.73 -9.94 10.70
C PRO A 75 -8.80 -9.43 11.81
N LYS A 76 -9.16 -8.34 12.47
CA LYS A 76 -8.31 -7.70 13.47
C LYS A 76 -7.99 -8.65 14.64
N GLU A 77 -8.96 -9.46 15.02
CA GLU A 77 -8.87 -10.49 16.05
C GLU A 77 -7.92 -11.63 15.68
N ASP A 78 -7.79 -11.96 14.39
CA ASP A 78 -6.92 -13.03 13.91
C ASP A 78 -5.50 -12.54 13.63
N LEU A 79 -5.31 -11.22 13.51
CA LEU A 79 -4.03 -10.60 13.17
C LEU A 79 -2.92 -10.95 14.15
N GLU A 80 -3.22 -11.16 15.43
CA GLU A 80 -2.22 -11.52 16.44
C GLU A 80 -1.58 -12.90 16.21
N TYR A 81 -2.28 -13.78 15.49
CA TYR A 81 -1.83 -15.14 15.16
C TYR A 81 -1.17 -15.22 13.77
N ALA A 82 -1.29 -14.17 12.96
CA ALA A 82 -0.68 -14.12 11.63
C ALA A 82 0.84 -13.90 11.73
N PRO A 83 1.67 -14.72 11.06
CA PRO A 83 3.12 -14.48 10.98
C PRO A 83 3.41 -13.08 10.45
N GLY A 84 4.29 -12.33 11.13
CA GLY A 84 4.62 -10.96 10.76
C GLY A 84 3.49 -9.94 10.94
N ARG A 85 2.28 -10.36 11.35
CA ARG A 85 1.10 -9.51 11.57
C ARG A 85 0.93 -8.44 10.46
N PRO A 86 0.78 -8.84 9.19
CA PRO A 86 0.79 -7.94 8.04
C PRO A 86 -0.37 -6.96 8.04
N ARG A 87 -0.06 -5.68 7.82
CA ARG A 87 -1.03 -4.58 7.89
C ARG A 87 -0.89 -3.63 6.70
N LEU A 88 -2.01 -3.34 6.03
CA LEU A 88 -2.13 -2.27 5.03
C LEU A 88 -2.70 -1.03 5.72
N GLY A 89 -1.84 -0.08 6.03
CA GLY A 89 -2.23 1.23 6.55
C GLY A 89 -2.62 2.17 5.42
N VAL A 90 -3.79 2.80 5.54
CA VAL A 90 -4.22 3.93 4.71
C VAL A 90 -4.45 5.12 5.62
N TYR A 91 -3.52 6.07 5.60
CA TYR A 91 -3.54 7.25 6.44
C TYR A 91 -3.95 8.46 5.60
N LEU A 92 -5.03 9.14 5.95
CA LEU A 92 -5.53 10.33 5.27
C LEU A 92 -5.65 11.48 6.28
N VAL A 93 -4.99 12.59 6.00
CA VAL A 93 -5.24 13.87 6.67
C VAL A 93 -5.96 14.76 5.69
N MET A 94 -7.08 15.36 6.11
CA MET A 94 -7.86 16.26 5.25
C MET A 94 -8.34 17.48 6.01
N TYR A 95 -8.34 18.61 5.32
CA TYR A 95 -8.77 19.90 5.83
C TYR A 95 -9.71 20.56 4.83
N GLN A 96 -10.92 20.88 5.27
CA GLN A 96 -11.89 21.57 4.42
C GLN A 96 -11.45 23.01 4.17
N GLU A 97 -11.45 23.42 2.90
CA GLU A 97 -11.13 24.79 2.53
C GLU A 97 -12.23 25.76 2.99
N PRO A 98 -11.88 26.82 3.74
CA PRO A 98 -12.88 27.72 4.33
C PRO A 98 -13.82 28.39 3.31
N ASN A 99 -13.31 28.65 2.11
CA ASN A 99 -14.03 29.42 1.08
C ASN A 99 -14.54 28.57 -0.08
N LEU A 100 -14.33 27.26 -0.05
CA LEU A 100 -14.72 26.36 -1.12
C LEU A 100 -15.51 25.18 -0.57
N LYS A 101 -16.79 25.13 -0.93
CA LYS A 101 -17.67 24.04 -0.54
C LYS A 101 -17.16 22.71 -1.11
N ASP A 102 -17.13 21.69 -0.25
CA ASP A 102 -16.75 20.31 -0.58
C ASP A 102 -15.33 20.14 -1.17
N MET A 103 -14.46 21.12 -0.97
CA MET A 103 -13.06 21.09 -1.39
C MET A 103 -12.14 20.89 -0.19
N TYR A 104 -11.17 20.00 -0.31
CA TYR A 104 -10.27 19.65 0.77
C TYR A 104 -8.82 19.73 0.32
N LEU A 105 -7.98 20.38 1.11
CA LEU A 105 -6.55 20.13 1.09
C LEU A 105 -6.30 18.83 1.84
N PHE A 106 -5.57 17.90 1.24
CA PHE A 106 -5.37 16.59 1.84
C PHE A 106 -3.97 16.06 1.58
N SER A 107 -3.55 15.16 2.46
CA SER A 107 -2.39 14.31 2.25
C SER A 107 -2.73 12.88 2.64
N PHE A 108 -2.26 11.90 1.88
CA PHE A 108 -2.42 10.51 2.27
C PHE A 108 -1.18 9.67 1.98
N ARG A 109 -1.14 8.51 2.62
CA ARG A 109 -0.11 7.49 2.42
C ARG A 109 -0.73 6.10 2.59
N VAL A 110 -0.42 5.21 1.65
CA VAL A 110 -0.69 3.77 1.74
C VAL A 110 0.63 3.07 2.05
N VAL A 111 0.66 2.26 3.11
CA VAL A 111 1.88 1.59 3.61
C VAL A 111 1.54 0.15 3.99
N HIS A 112 2.34 -0.81 3.52
CA HIS A 112 2.35 -2.15 4.09
C HIS A 112 3.49 -2.24 5.10
N PHE A 113 3.18 -2.65 6.32
CA PHE A 113 4.15 -2.93 7.36
C PHE A 113 3.85 -4.25 8.06
N GLU A 114 4.93 -4.89 8.51
CA GLU A 114 4.95 -6.18 9.22
C GLU A 114 5.84 -6.05 10.45
N ASP A 115 5.67 -6.94 11.42
CA ASP A 115 6.59 -7.07 12.54
C ASP A 115 7.87 -7.76 12.10
N ALA A 116 9.00 -7.11 12.39
CA ALA A 116 10.33 -7.60 12.20
C ALA A 116 11.04 -7.80 13.55
N SER A 117 11.82 -8.86 13.64
CA SER A 117 12.67 -9.12 14.81
C SER A 117 13.96 -8.31 14.73
N LEU A 118 14.25 -7.53 15.78
CA LEU A 118 15.51 -6.81 15.93
C LEU A 118 16.64 -7.77 16.31
N ALA A 119 17.66 -7.89 15.45
CA ALA A 119 18.76 -8.85 15.63
C ALA A 119 19.52 -8.69 16.96
N ARG A 120 19.58 -7.49 17.53
CA ARG A 120 20.40 -7.20 18.72
C ARG A 120 19.74 -7.62 20.03
N ASN A 121 18.41 -7.55 20.13
CA ASN A 121 17.69 -7.77 21.39
C ASN A 121 16.43 -8.61 21.23
N TYR A 122 16.19 -9.17 20.05
CA TYR A 122 15.05 -10.03 19.71
C TYR A 122 13.69 -9.40 20.03
N LYS A 123 13.61 -8.07 20.11
CA LYS A 123 12.34 -7.35 20.22
C LYS A 123 11.70 -7.19 18.85
N TYR A 124 10.39 -7.07 18.82
CA TYR A 124 9.66 -6.74 17.60
C TYR A 124 9.72 -5.23 17.32
N ALA A 125 9.84 -4.88 16.05
CA ALA A 125 9.72 -3.54 15.51
C ALA A 125 8.92 -3.59 14.21
N GLU A 126 8.23 -2.50 13.88
CA GLU A 126 7.52 -2.41 12.60
C GLU A 126 8.51 -2.18 11.46
N GLY A 127 8.52 -3.09 10.49
CA GLY A 127 9.26 -2.97 9.25
C GLY A 127 8.31 -2.55 8.13
N VAL A 128 8.62 -1.45 7.43
CA VAL A 128 7.91 -1.10 6.20
C VAL A 128 8.32 -2.09 5.10
N CYS A 129 7.32 -2.73 4.49
CA CYS A 129 7.47 -3.69 3.40
C CYS A 129 7.11 -3.08 2.05
N TRP A 130 6.23 -2.08 2.02
CA TRP A 130 5.88 -1.32 0.83
C TRP A 130 5.36 0.06 1.20
N ASP A 131 5.63 1.06 0.37
CA ASP A 131 5.21 2.44 0.60
C ASP A 131 4.87 3.14 -0.72
N SER A 132 3.69 3.75 -0.76
CA SER A 132 3.25 4.59 -1.86
C SER A 132 3.96 5.94 -1.95
N GLY A 133 4.63 6.35 -0.87
CA GLY A 133 5.09 7.72 -0.65
C GLY A 133 3.95 8.63 -0.19
N LEU A 134 4.31 9.84 0.28
CA LEU A 134 3.32 10.83 0.68
C LEU A 134 2.73 11.51 -0.57
N TYR A 135 1.41 11.44 -0.72
CA TYR A 135 0.68 12.20 -1.71
C TYR A 135 0.05 13.43 -1.06
N ILE A 136 0.06 14.57 -1.74
CA ILE A 136 -0.59 15.82 -1.32
C ILE A 136 -1.44 16.31 -2.49
N GLY A 137 -2.67 16.73 -2.20
CA GLY A 137 -3.58 17.24 -3.22
C GLY A 137 -4.62 18.17 -2.65
N ARG A 138 -5.43 18.72 -3.57
CA ARG A 138 -6.55 19.60 -3.25
C ARG A 138 -7.74 19.22 -4.11
N GLU A 139 -8.70 18.50 -3.54
CA GLU A 139 -9.78 17.90 -4.32
C GLU A 139 -11.07 17.70 -3.52
N ARG A 140 -12.14 17.31 -4.24
CA ARG A 140 -13.38 16.81 -3.62
C ARG A 140 -13.20 15.37 -3.13
N THR A 141 -13.99 14.98 -2.14
CA THR A 141 -13.94 13.65 -1.50
C THR A 141 -14.03 12.47 -2.46
N ALA A 142 -14.88 12.55 -3.49
CA ALA A 142 -14.98 11.50 -4.51
C ALA A 142 -13.66 11.29 -5.27
N VAL A 143 -12.98 12.38 -5.62
CA VAL A 143 -11.70 12.34 -6.33
C VAL A 143 -10.61 11.85 -5.38
N MET A 144 -10.57 12.33 -4.14
CA MET A 144 -9.63 11.84 -3.12
C MET A 144 -9.69 10.31 -2.96
N ARG A 145 -10.90 9.75 -2.83
CA ARG A 145 -11.11 8.29 -2.74
C ARG A 145 -10.62 7.55 -3.98
N SER A 146 -10.85 8.10 -5.18
CA SER A 146 -10.35 7.53 -6.44
C SER A 146 -8.82 7.52 -6.51
N VAL A 147 -8.17 8.56 -6.01
CA VAL A 147 -6.69 8.62 -5.94
C VAL A 147 -6.17 7.59 -4.94
N VAL A 148 -6.76 7.48 -3.75
CA VAL A 148 -6.40 6.44 -2.77
C VAL A 148 -6.54 5.05 -3.39
N LYS A 149 -7.67 4.76 -4.03
CA LYS A 149 -7.91 3.50 -4.76
C LYS A 149 -6.82 3.20 -5.79
N THR A 150 -6.37 4.21 -6.54
CA THR A 150 -5.27 4.04 -7.51
C THR A 150 -3.98 3.59 -6.83
N HIS A 151 -3.67 4.09 -5.64
CA HIS A 151 -2.48 3.67 -4.88
C HIS A 151 -2.65 2.30 -4.23
N VAL A 152 -3.85 1.94 -3.79
CA VAL A 152 -4.18 0.58 -3.34
C VAL A 152 -4.02 -0.41 -4.48
N GLN A 153 -4.45 -0.08 -5.69
CA GLN A 153 -4.25 -0.94 -6.87
C GLN A 153 -2.78 -1.13 -7.24
N LYS A 154 -1.94 -0.09 -7.07
CA LYS A 154 -0.48 -0.23 -7.20
C LYS A 154 0.07 -1.23 -6.18
N TYR A 155 -0.34 -1.09 -4.92
CA TYR A 155 0.03 -2.05 -3.87
C TYR A 155 -0.40 -3.48 -4.22
N ILE A 156 -1.66 -3.68 -4.65
CA ILE A 156 -2.20 -4.98 -5.04
C ILE A 156 -1.35 -5.62 -6.15
N ASN A 157 -1.01 -4.85 -7.19
CA ASN A 157 -0.20 -5.35 -8.30
C ASN A 157 1.19 -5.78 -7.82
N ASP A 158 1.84 -4.98 -6.97
CA ASP A 158 3.15 -5.30 -6.43
C ASP A 158 3.10 -6.51 -5.47
N TYR A 159 2.04 -6.60 -4.67
CA TYR A 159 1.79 -7.72 -3.77
C TYR A 159 1.57 -9.02 -4.55
N LEU A 160 0.74 -9.03 -5.59
CA LEU A 160 0.49 -10.23 -6.40
C LEU A 160 1.69 -10.60 -7.28
N ALA A 161 2.53 -9.64 -7.66
CA ALA A 161 3.80 -9.94 -8.33
C ALA A 161 4.79 -10.65 -7.40
N ALA A 162 4.77 -10.34 -6.10
CA ALA A 162 5.57 -11.00 -5.08
C ALA A 162 4.95 -12.32 -4.58
N ASN A 163 3.61 -12.41 -4.57
CA ASN A 163 2.82 -13.56 -4.12
C ASN A 163 1.96 -14.08 -5.27
N PRO A 164 2.56 -14.74 -6.29
CA PRO A 164 1.80 -15.23 -7.42
C PRO A 164 0.78 -16.27 -6.95
N LYS A 165 -0.47 -16.10 -7.39
CA LYS A 165 -1.52 -17.08 -7.09
C LYS A 165 -1.14 -18.45 -7.63
N PRO A 166 -1.41 -19.54 -6.89
CA PRO A 166 -1.20 -20.87 -7.42
C PRO A 166 -2.02 -21.06 -8.70
N PRO A 167 -1.48 -21.74 -9.73
CA PRO A 167 -2.19 -21.93 -10.99
C PRO A 167 -3.52 -22.65 -10.73
N LYS A 168 -4.63 -22.08 -11.22
CA LYS A 168 -5.95 -22.73 -11.15
C LYS A 168 -5.83 -24.08 -11.85
N ARG A 169 -5.93 -25.19 -11.10
CA ARG A 169 -5.97 -26.54 -11.68
C ARG A 169 -7.11 -26.54 -12.70
N GLN A 170 -6.78 -26.63 -13.99
CA GLN A 170 -7.78 -26.86 -15.03
C GLN A 170 -8.47 -28.17 -14.67
N LYS A 171 -9.75 -28.09 -14.32
CA LYS A 171 -10.61 -29.27 -14.20
C LYS A 171 -10.59 -29.91 -15.58
N LYS A 172 -9.83 -31.01 -15.75
CA LYS A 172 -10.00 -31.86 -16.92
C LYS A 172 -11.44 -32.35 -16.85
N GLU A 173 -12.31 -31.78 -17.69
CA GLU A 173 -13.58 -32.40 -18.02
C GLU A 173 -13.23 -33.80 -18.55
N GLN A 174 -13.45 -34.81 -17.70
CA GLN A 174 -13.46 -36.19 -18.14
C GLN A 174 -14.67 -36.31 -19.08
N LEU A 175 -14.42 -36.17 -20.38
CA LEU A 175 -15.31 -36.66 -21.42
C LEU A 175 -15.51 -38.15 -21.16
N ARG A 176 -16.63 -38.49 -20.53
CA ARG A 176 -17.13 -39.86 -20.44
C ARG A 176 -17.62 -40.23 -21.85
N TYR A 177 -16.88 -41.12 -22.51
CA TYR A 177 -17.36 -41.89 -23.64
C TYR A 177 -18.13 -43.11 -23.15
#